data_AF-A0A258R1T1-F1
#
_entry.id   AF-A0A258R1T1-F1
#
_cell.length_a   1.000
_cell.length_b   1.000
_cell.length_c   1.000
_cell.angle_alpha   90.00
_cell.angle_beta   90.00
_cell.angle_gamma   90.00
#
_symmetry.space_group_name_H-M   'P 1'
#
loop_
_entity.id
_entity.type
_entity.pdbx_description
1 polymer ?
#
loop_
_entity_poly.entity_id
_entity_poly.type
_entity_poly.pdbx_seq_one_letter_code
_entity_poly.pdbx_strand_id
1 'polypeptide(L)' 'MKEKITRSSGNVFTDLGFPPEEAAILAMRADLMAQLRLIIEQRNWTQVEAAKVLGISQSRVSDLMRG' A
#
# COMPACT_ATOMS: atom_id res chain seq x y z
N MET A 1 -5.11 -28.54 16.12
CA MET A 1 -5.09 -27.37 17.02
C MET A 1 -6.10 -26.36 16.48
N LYS A 2 -6.95 -25.74 17.30
CA LYS A 2 -7.81 -24.65 16.82
C LYS A 2 -6.99 -23.36 16.78
N GLU A 3 -6.96 -22.69 15.65
CA GLU A 3 -6.31 -21.39 15.52
C GLU A 3 -7.04 -20.34 16.36
N LYS A 4 -6.27 -19.51 17.07
CA LYS A 4 -6.82 -18.38 17.82
C LYS A 4 -7.06 -17.23 16.84
N ILE A 5 -8.32 -16.95 16.53
CA ILE A 5 -8.71 -15.84 15.66
C ILE A 5 -8.95 -14.60 16.52
N THR A 6 -8.26 -13.50 16.22
CA THR A 6 -8.48 -12.19 16.85
C THR A 6 -9.26 -11.30 15.90
N ARG A 7 -10.30 -10.64 16.41
CA ARG A 7 -11.07 -9.67 15.62
C ARG A 7 -10.24 -8.39 15.40
N SER A 8 -10.13 -7.94 14.16
CA SER A 8 -9.42 -6.71 13.81
C SER A 8 -10.14 -5.45 14.33
N SER A 9 -9.37 -4.43 14.68
CA SER A 9 -9.84 -3.08 14.97
C SER A 9 -10.26 -2.28 13.73
N GLY A 10 -9.97 -2.80 12.53
CA GLY A 10 -10.10 -2.08 11.26
C GLY A 10 -8.80 -1.41 10.80
N ASN A 11 -7.76 -1.40 11.65
CA ASN A 11 -6.40 -1.01 11.28
C ASN A 11 -5.41 -2.10 11.72
N VAL A 12 -4.82 -2.80 10.75
CA VAL A 12 -3.86 -3.90 11.03
C VAL A 12 -2.63 -3.43 11.79
N PHE A 13 -2.18 -2.18 11.61
CA PHE A 13 -1.04 -1.64 12.35
C PHE A 13 -1.38 -1.42 13.82
N THR A 14 -2.61 -1.01 14.13
CA THR A 14 -3.10 -0.95 15.52
C THR A 14 -3.17 -2.36 16.11
N ASP A 15 -3.66 -3.34 15.35
CA ASP A 15 -3.75 -4.73 15.80
C ASP A 15 -2.36 -5.36 16.07
N LEU A 16 -1.33 -4.89 15.37
CA LEU A 16 0.07 -5.29 15.55
C LEU A 16 0.80 -4.50 16.66
N GLY A 17 0.14 -3.55 17.31
CA GLY A 17 0.69 -2.81 18.46
C GLY A 17 1.51 -1.57 18.11
N PHE A 18 1.39 -1.04 16.89
CA PHE A 18 2.00 0.25 16.55
C PHE A 18 1.33 1.40 17.33
N PRO A 19 2.08 2.47 17.69
CA PRO A 19 1.50 3.67 18.27
C PRO A 19 0.36 4.23 17.40
N PRO A 20 -0.70 4.81 17.98
CA PRO A 20 -1.87 5.26 17.21
C PRO A 20 -1.54 6.22 16.06
N GLU A 21 -0.63 7.17 16.28
CA GLU A 21 -0.20 8.13 15.25
C GLU A 21 0.55 7.43 14.10
N GLU A 22 1.46 6.52 14.43
CA GLU A 22 2.21 5.74 13.44
C GLU A 22 1.28 4.80 12.66
N ALA A 23 0.37 4.12 13.34
CA ALA A 23 -0.61 3.23 12.74
C ALA A 23 -1.52 3.95 11.74
N ALA A 24 -1.92 5.20 12.05
CA ALA A 24 -2.71 6.02 11.14
C ALA A 24 -1.91 6.41 9.88
N ILE A 25 -0.64 6.79 10.04
CA ILE A 25 0.24 7.12 8.92
C ILE A 25 0.49 5.90 8.03
N LEU A 26 0.78 4.73 8.63
CA LEU A 26 1.02 3.50 7.90
C LEU A 26 -0.22 3.04 7.13
N ALA A 27 -1.41 3.10 7.75
CA ALA A 27 -2.67 2.80 7.06
C ALA A 27 -2.92 3.73 5.88
N MET A 28 -2.75 5.05 6.07
CA MET A 28 -2.90 6.02 4.98
C MET A 28 -1.92 5.78 3.84
N ARG A 29 -0.65 5.46 4.15
CA ARG A 29 0.36 5.15 3.14
C ARG A 29 0.03 3.87 2.38
N ALA A 30 -0.38 2.81 3.08
CA ALA A 30 -0.76 1.55 2.45
C ALA A 30 -1.96 1.73 1.51
N ASP A 31 -2.98 2.48 1.94
CA ASP A 31 -4.15 2.79 1.13
C ASP A 31 -3.78 3.59 -0.13
N LEU A 32 -2.96 4.63 0.00
CA LEU A 32 -2.48 5.41 -1.14
C LEU A 32 -1.70 4.53 -2.14
N MET A 33 -0.80 3.67 -1.66
CA MET A 33 -0.03 2.79 -2.55
C MET A 33 -0.93 1.79 -3.27
N ALA A 34 -1.94 1.25 -2.58
CA ALA A 34 -2.93 0.35 -3.18
C ALA A 34 -3.73 1.06 -4.27
N GLN A 35 -4.20 2.29 -4.01
CA GLN A 35 -4.92 3.09 -5.00
C GLN A 35 -4.07 3.41 -6.23
N LEU A 36 -2.80 3.79 -6.05
CA LEU A 36 -1.89 4.06 -7.16
C LEU A 36 -1.67 2.82 -8.03
N ARG A 37 -1.49 1.65 -7.42
CA ARG A 37 -1.38 0.38 -8.14
C ARG A 37 -2.62 0.12 -8.99
N LEU A 38 -3.81 0.28 -8.41
CA LEU A 38 -5.08 0.09 -9.13
C LEU A 38 -5.20 1.04 -10.33
N ILE A 39 -4.80 2.30 -10.17
CA ILE A 39 -4.83 3.28 -11.27
C ILE A 39 -3.88 2.87 -12.41
N ILE A 40 -2.67 2.41 -12.08
CA ILE A 40 -1.69 1.96 -13.08
C ILE A 40 -2.25 0.77 -13.87
N GLU A 41 -2.84 -0.20 -13.18
CA GLU A 41 -3.45 -1.39 -13.79
C GLU A 41 -4.67 -1.03 -14.64
N GLN A 42 -5.60 -0.23 -14.11
CA GLN A 42 -6.81 0.20 -14.83
C GLN A 42 -6.50 0.99 -16.10
N ARG A 43 -5.42 1.77 -16.10
CA ARG A 43 -4.97 2.54 -17.26
C ARG A 43 -4.07 1.74 -18.22
N ASN A 44 -3.79 0.48 -17.91
CA ASN A 44 -2.84 -0.38 -18.65
C ASN A 44 -1.48 0.30 -18.87
N TRP A 45 -1.02 1.08 -17.89
CA TRP A 45 0.28 1.72 -17.99
C TRP A 45 1.39 0.72 -17.75
N THR A 46 2.39 0.74 -18.62
CA THR A 46 3.70 0.17 -18.31
C THR A 46 4.33 0.93 -17.13
N GLN A 47 5.28 0.29 -16.44
CA GLN A 47 5.99 0.96 -15.34
C GLN A 47 6.74 2.22 -15.80
N VAL A 48 7.16 2.27 -17.07
CA VAL A 48 7.81 3.44 -17.68
C VAL A 48 6.83 4.60 -17.89
N GLU A 49 5.61 4.32 -18.35
CA GLU A 49 4.56 5.35 -18.51
C GLU A 49 4.11 5.89 -17.15
N ALA A 50 3.87 4.99 -16.20
CA ALA A 50 3.53 5.38 -14.82
C ALA A 50 4.63 6.23 -14.19
N ALA A 51 5.91 5.91 -14.42
CA ALA A 51 7.05 6.69 -13.92
C ALA A 51 7.03 8.13 -14.48
N LYS A 52 6.75 8.28 -15.78
CA LYS A 52 6.63 9.60 -16.42
C LYS A 52 5.47 10.41 -15.85
N VAL A 53 4.32 9.78 -15.63
CA VAL A 53 3.13 10.46 -15.09
C VAL A 53 3.32 10.84 -13.62
N LEU A 54 3.88 9.94 -12.82
CA LEU A 54 4.08 10.15 -11.38
C LEU A 54 5.32 10.99 -11.06
N GLY A 55 6.18 11.30 -12.05
CA GLY A 55 7.39 12.09 -11.85
C GLY A 55 8.45 11.40 -10.98
N ILE A 56 8.49 10.06 -10.99
CA ILE A 56 9.40 9.24 -10.19
C ILE A 56 10.18 8.27 -11.09
N SER A 57 11.19 7.60 -10.53
CA SER A 57 11.92 6.57 -11.29
C SER A 57 11.05 5.34 -11.58
N GLN A 58 11.33 4.67 -12.70
CA GLN A 58 10.68 3.38 -13.00
C GLN A 58 11.00 2.32 -11.93
N SER A 59 12.18 2.35 -11.30
CA SER A 59 12.50 1.47 -10.17
C SER A 59 11.54 1.69 -8.99
N ARG A 60 11.20 2.94 -8.66
CA ARG A 60 10.27 3.26 -7.58
C ARG A 60 8.84 2.83 -7.91
N VAL A 61 8.42 2.94 -9.18
CA VAL A 61 7.16 2.35 -9.63
C VAL A 61 7.19 0.83 -9.49
N SER A 62 8.31 0.20 -9.84
CA SER A 62 8.48 -1.24 -9.73
C SER A 62 8.34 -1.72 -8.27
N ASP A 63 8.91 -0.99 -7.32
CA ASP A 63 8.77 -1.28 -5.89
C ASP A 63 7.32 -1.09 -5.41
N LEU A 64 6.65 -0.01 -5.83
CA LEU A 64 5.22 0.20 -5.57
C LEU A 64 4.36 -0.97 -6.09
N MET A 65 4.67 -1.47 -7.29
CA MET A 65 4.00 -2.61 -7.92
C MET A 65 4.41 -3.97 -7.34
N ARG A 66 5.39 -4.03 -6.44
CA ARG A 66 5.77 -5.27 -5.73
C ARG A 66 5.32 -5.29 -4.27
N GLY A 67 4.98 -4.14 -3.70
CA GLY A 67 4.54 -4.01 -2.30
C GLY A 67 5.74 -3.80 -1.40
#